data_AF-A0A972K6L6-F1
#
_entry.id   AF-A0A972K6L6-F1
#
_cell.length_a   1.000
_cell.length_b   1.000
_cell.length_c   1.000
_cell.angle_alpha   90.00
_cell.angle_beta   90.00
_cell.angle_gamma   90.00
#
_symmetry.space_group_name_H-M   'P 1'
#
loop_
_entity.id
_entity.type
_entity.pdbx_description
1 polymer ?
#
loop_
_entity_poly.entity_id
_entity_poly.type
_entity_poly.pdbx_seq_one_letter_code
_entity_poly.pdbx_strand_id
1 'polypeptide(L)'
;MPVSEAVEKAIKMETDAMKFYREAAQKTSHPFGRKMFESLVRDEARHLRLLEEILKGLDIDPHVQCLGDVRTVFSDLKDQMLSRVTASSDELEAIRLALEMETQGYKYYQEAAQKAEDPKEKRLFEVLTKEEERHYQILNNTYSFLEDTGNWFMWEELSIVEG
;
A
#
# COMPACT_ATOMS: atom_id res chain seq x y z
N MET A 1 -16.06 -6.68 -19.77
CA MET A 1 -15.46 -7.96 -19.32
C MET A 1 -16.52 -8.66 -18.48
N PRO A 2 -16.66 -9.99 -18.55
CA PRO A 2 -17.50 -10.69 -17.60
C PRO A 2 -17.00 -10.42 -16.17
N VAL A 3 -17.97 -10.09 -15.33
CA VAL A 3 -17.89 -9.56 -13.96
C VAL A 3 -16.98 -10.37 -13.03
N SER A 4 -17.02 -11.71 -13.11
CA SER A 4 -16.14 -12.60 -12.33
C SER A 4 -14.66 -12.51 -12.71
N GLU A 5 -14.35 -12.22 -13.97
CA GLU A 5 -12.96 -12.19 -14.46
C GLU A 5 -12.16 -11.02 -13.87
N ALA A 6 -12.83 -9.89 -13.62
CA ALA A 6 -12.18 -8.73 -13.02
C ALA A 6 -11.82 -8.97 -11.54
N VAL A 7 -12.75 -9.57 -10.80
CA VAL A 7 -12.54 -9.93 -9.39
C VAL A 7 -11.51 -11.06 -9.25
N GLU A 8 -11.56 -12.08 -10.12
CA GLU A 8 -10.55 -13.15 -10.13
C GLU A 8 -9.14 -12.62 -10.41
N LYS A 9 -9.01 -11.68 -11.35
CA LYS A 9 -7.73 -11.04 -11.63
C LYS A 9 -7.27 -10.18 -10.45
N ALA A 10 -8.17 -9.44 -9.80
CA ALA A 10 -7.87 -8.69 -8.58
C ALA A 10 -7.35 -9.63 -7.47
N ILE A 11 -8.03 -10.75 -7.20
CA ILE A 11 -7.59 -11.75 -6.21
C ILE A 11 -6.17 -12.23 -6.50
N LYS A 12 -5.85 -12.47 -7.77
CA LYS A 12 -4.49 -12.86 -8.16
C LYS A 12 -3.48 -11.74 -7.89
N MET A 13 -3.79 -10.50 -8.25
CA MET A 13 -2.92 -9.35 -8.02
C MET A 13 -2.61 -9.16 -6.53
N GLU A 14 -3.63 -9.19 -5.69
CA GLU A 14 -3.50 -9.10 -4.22
C GLU A 14 -2.70 -10.28 -3.64
N THR A 15 -2.89 -11.49 -4.16
CA THR A 15 -2.14 -12.66 -3.72
C THR A 15 -0.65 -12.53 -4.07
N ASP A 16 -0.35 -12.05 -5.28
CA ASP A 16 1.02 -11.83 -5.75
C ASP A 16 1.70 -10.70 -4.96
N ALA A 17 0.98 -9.59 -4.70
CA ALA A 17 1.44 -8.48 -3.86
C ALA A 17 1.73 -8.93 -2.42
N MET A 18 0.79 -9.62 -1.79
CA MET A 18 0.96 -10.16 -0.44
C MET A 18 2.17 -11.11 -0.34
N LYS A 19 2.40 -11.95 -1.36
CA LYS A 19 3.58 -12.84 -1.40
C LYS A 19 4.87 -12.02 -1.48
N PHE A 20 4.91 -11.04 -2.39
CA PHE A 20 6.06 -10.16 -2.56
C PHE A 20 6.37 -9.41 -1.26
N TYR A 21 5.39 -8.77 -0.62
CA TYR A 21 5.58 -8.03 0.62
C TYR A 21 6.03 -8.91 1.79
N ARG A 22 5.55 -10.16 1.88
CA ARG A 22 6.06 -11.11 2.88
C ARG A 22 7.54 -11.43 2.68
N GLU A 23 7.96 -11.67 1.44
CA GLU A 23 9.36 -11.93 1.13
C GLU A 23 10.23 -10.68 1.36
N ALA A 24 9.74 -9.51 0.97
CA ALA A 24 10.40 -8.24 1.20
C ALA A 24 10.58 -7.94 2.69
N ALA A 25 9.55 -8.15 3.52
CA ALA A 25 9.63 -7.99 4.97
C ALA A 25 10.71 -8.89 5.60
N GLN A 26 10.84 -10.15 5.13
CA GLN A 26 11.84 -11.09 5.63
C GLN A 26 13.27 -10.70 5.25
N LYS A 27 13.46 -10.13 4.05
CA LYS A 27 14.78 -9.73 3.54
C LYS A 27 15.21 -8.33 4.01
N THR A 28 14.24 -7.48 4.37
CA THR A 28 14.49 -6.14 4.88
C THR A 28 15.07 -6.21 6.29
N SER A 29 16.30 -5.75 6.45
CA SER A 29 17.02 -5.58 7.71
C SER A 29 16.55 -4.32 8.46
N HIS A 30 16.21 -3.24 7.75
CA HIS A 30 15.78 -2.00 8.36
C HIS A 30 14.44 -2.18 9.09
N PRO A 31 14.36 -1.93 10.42
CA PRO A 31 13.14 -2.18 11.20
C PRO A 31 11.91 -1.44 10.69
N PHE A 32 12.09 -0.20 10.23
CA PHE A 32 11.02 0.61 9.65
C PHE A 32 10.48 0.04 8.33
N GLY A 33 11.35 -0.26 7.35
CA GLY A 33 10.94 -0.87 6.09
C GLY A 33 10.27 -2.22 6.28
N ARG A 34 10.76 -3.04 7.23
CA ARG A 34 10.12 -4.32 7.58
C ARG A 34 8.70 -4.11 8.09
N LYS A 35 8.49 -3.21 9.06
CA LYS A 35 7.16 -2.93 9.62
C LYS A 35 6.19 -2.35 8.59
N MET A 36 6.71 -1.53 7.66
CA MET A 36 5.94 -1.03 6.53
C MET A 36 5.42 -2.19 5.68
N PHE A 37 6.29 -3.10 5.21
CA PHE A 37 5.88 -4.26 4.43
C PHE A 37 4.92 -5.18 5.21
N GLU A 38 5.15 -5.41 6.50
CA GLU A 38 4.23 -6.17 7.35
C GLU A 38 2.84 -5.52 7.44
N SER A 39 2.76 -4.18 7.38
CA SER A 39 1.48 -3.47 7.32
C SER A 39 0.78 -3.71 6.00
N LEU A 40 1.49 -3.59 4.88
CA LEU A 40 0.92 -3.87 3.56
C LEU A 40 0.39 -5.30 3.49
N VAL A 41 1.13 -6.30 3.97
CA VAL A 41 0.63 -7.70 4.04
C VAL A 41 -0.69 -7.83 4.79
N ARG A 42 -0.90 -7.06 5.86
CA ARG A 42 -2.18 -7.07 6.60
C ARG A 42 -3.29 -6.40 5.80
N ASP A 43 -2.97 -5.42 4.99
CA ASP A 43 -3.92 -4.68 4.16
C ASP A 43 -4.36 -5.53 2.96
N GLU A 44 -3.43 -6.16 2.24
CA GLU A 44 -3.75 -7.07 1.12
C GLU A 44 -4.57 -8.27 1.59
N ALA A 45 -4.29 -8.77 2.79
CA ALA A 45 -5.10 -9.83 3.39
C ALA A 45 -6.55 -9.38 3.67
N ARG A 46 -6.81 -8.08 3.91
CA ARG A 46 -8.18 -7.53 3.99
C ARG A 46 -8.79 -7.41 2.60
N HIS A 47 -8.04 -6.91 1.62
CA HIS A 47 -8.49 -6.79 0.23
C HIS A 47 -8.94 -8.14 -0.33
N LEU A 48 -8.14 -9.19 -0.14
CA LEU A 48 -8.47 -10.57 -0.53
C LEU A 48 -9.79 -11.05 0.07
N ARG A 49 -10.02 -10.79 1.36
CA ARG A 49 -11.28 -11.19 2.01
C ARG A 49 -12.47 -10.50 1.37
N LEU A 50 -12.37 -9.18 1.15
CA LEU A 50 -13.43 -8.41 0.49
C LEU A 50 -13.75 -8.91 -0.92
N LEU A 51 -12.70 -9.18 -1.71
CA LEU A 51 -12.84 -9.72 -3.06
C LEU A 51 -13.50 -11.11 -3.06
N GLU A 52 -13.08 -12.00 -2.16
CA GLU A 52 -13.67 -13.34 -2.03
C GLU A 52 -15.14 -13.29 -1.57
N GLU A 53 -15.47 -12.37 -0.66
CA GLU A 53 -16.83 -12.24 -0.15
C GLU A 53 -17.79 -11.71 -1.23
N ILE A 54 -17.35 -10.73 -2.03
CA ILE A 54 -18.11 -10.23 -3.17
C ILE A 54 -18.24 -11.30 -4.27
N LEU A 55 -17.18 -12.06 -4.53
CA LEU A 55 -17.25 -13.20 -5.47
C LEU A 55 -18.26 -14.27 -5.04
N LYS A 56 -18.47 -14.44 -3.72
CA LYS A 56 -19.49 -15.34 -3.14
C LYS A 56 -20.91 -14.73 -3.14
N GLY A 57 -21.06 -13.49 -3.59
CA GLY A 57 -22.35 -12.79 -3.66
C GLY A 57 -22.84 -12.27 -2.30
N LEU A 58 -21.97 -12.11 -1.31
CA LEU A 58 -22.33 -11.56 -0.01
C LEU A 58 -22.55 -10.04 -0.10
N ASP A 59 -23.54 -9.54 0.64
CA ASP A 59 -23.83 -8.10 0.69
C ASP A 59 -22.98 -7.45 1.77
N ILE A 60 -21.90 -6.79 1.37
CA ILE A 60 -20.92 -6.19 2.27
C ILE A 60 -20.67 -4.75 1.87
N ASP A 61 -20.70 -3.84 2.84
CA ASP A 61 -20.23 -2.47 2.63
C ASP A 61 -18.69 -2.44 2.73
N PRO A 62 -17.97 -2.18 1.63
CA PRO A 62 -16.51 -2.18 1.66
C PRO A 62 -15.93 -1.03 2.51
N HIS A 63 -16.70 0.03 2.79
CA HIS A 63 -16.22 1.15 3.63
C HIS A 63 -16.00 0.75 5.10
N VAL A 64 -16.77 -0.20 5.62
CA VAL A 64 -16.71 -0.56 7.05
C VAL A 64 -15.45 -1.38 7.36
N GLN A 65 -14.91 -2.09 6.37
CA GLN A 65 -13.79 -3.03 6.57
C GLN A 65 -12.41 -2.45 6.21
N CYS A 66 -12.34 -1.38 5.41
CA CYS A 66 -11.07 -0.74 5.01
C CYS A 66 -10.52 0.27 6.01
N LEU A 67 -11.18 0.51 7.16
CA LEU A 67 -10.63 1.35 8.23
C LEU A 67 -9.52 0.63 9.01
N GLY A 68 -8.40 0.37 8.34
CA GLY A 68 -7.10 0.13 8.98
C GLY A 68 -6.35 1.45 9.01
N ASP A 69 -6.22 2.07 10.18
CA ASP A 69 -5.62 3.40 10.29
C ASP A 69 -4.08 3.33 10.24
N VAL A 70 -3.53 3.07 9.06
CA VAL A 70 -2.09 2.95 8.84
C VAL A 70 -1.36 4.24 9.26
N ARG A 71 -2.05 5.39 9.19
CA ARG A 71 -1.49 6.72 9.54
C ARG A 71 -0.99 6.79 10.98
N THR A 72 -1.63 6.09 11.91
CA THR A 72 -1.24 6.10 13.34
C THR A 72 0.05 5.32 13.60
N VAL A 73 0.26 4.23 12.87
CA VAL A 73 1.51 3.42 13.01
C VAL A 73 2.72 4.22 12.53
N PHE A 74 2.57 5.05 11.49
CA PHE A 74 3.67 5.83 10.93
C PHE A 74 4.01 7.08 11.75
N SER A 75 3.03 7.76 12.37
CA SER A 75 3.33 8.88 13.28
C SER A 75 4.08 8.43 14.52
N ASP A 76 3.63 7.32 15.11
CA ASP A 76 4.14 6.87 16.42
C ASP A 76 5.54 6.25 16.32
N LEU A 77 5.90 5.72 15.14
CA LEU A 77 7.22 5.14 14.89
C LEU A 77 8.29 6.14 14.45
N LYS A 78 7.89 7.29 13.90
CA LYS A 78 8.82 8.35 13.45
C LYS A 78 9.71 8.80 14.61
N ASP A 79 9.14 9.00 15.79
CA ASP A 79 9.85 9.49 16.96
C ASP A 79 10.70 8.41 17.67
N GLN A 80 10.38 7.13 17.46
CA GLN A 80 11.07 6.02 18.13
C GLN A 80 12.26 5.45 17.34
N MET A 81 12.35 5.70 16.03
CA MET A 81 13.29 4.97 15.15
C MET A 81 14.31 5.86 14.43
N LEU A 82 14.86 6.86 15.12
CA LEU A 82 16.15 7.52 14.81
C LEU A 82 17.36 6.58 14.99
N SER A 83 17.23 5.30 14.59
CA SER A 83 18.37 4.39 14.55
C SER A 83 19.14 4.62 13.26
N ARG A 84 20.47 4.82 13.37
CA ARG A 84 21.42 5.04 12.26
C ARG A 84 21.66 3.79 11.40
N VAL A 85 20.61 3.04 11.07
CA VAL A 85 20.69 1.90 10.18
C VAL A 85 20.44 2.42 8.77
N THR A 86 21.46 2.39 7.92
CA THR A 86 21.32 2.73 6.50
C THR A 86 20.57 1.60 5.80
N ALA A 87 19.60 1.93 4.97
CA ALA A 87 18.98 0.94 4.10
C ALA A 87 19.98 0.42 3.06
N SER A 88 19.85 -0.84 2.67
CA SER A 88 20.64 -1.42 1.58
C SER A 88 20.06 -1.03 0.22
N SER A 89 20.87 -1.14 -0.84
CA SER A 89 20.39 -0.98 -2.23
C SER A 89 19.25 -1.94 -2.56
N ASP A 90 19.30 -3.16 -2.02
CA ASP A 90 18.29 -4.19 -2.26
C ASP A 90 16.96 -3.84 -1.57
N GLU A 91 17.00 -3.17 -0.42
CA GLU A 91 15.80 -2.69 0.28
C GLU A 91 15.15 -1.53 -0.48
N LEU A 92 15.94 -0.57 -0.97
CA LEU A 92 15.44 0.52 -1.79
C LEU A 92 14.83 0.01 -3.10
N GLU A 93 15.48 -0.95 -3.75
CA GLU A 93 14.95 -1.57 -4.98
C GLU A 93 13.66 -2.36 -4.71
N ALA A 94 13.55 -3.05 -3.56
CA ALA A 94 12.31 -3.72 -3.17
C ALA A 94 11.14 -2.73 -2.99
N ILE A 95 11.40 -1.57 -2.40
CA ILE A 95 10.39 -0.50 -2.25
C ILE A 95 10.06 0.11 -3.62
N ARG A 96 11.05 0.29 -4.50
CA ARG A 96 10.84 0.77 -5.87
C ARG A 96 9.92 -0.16 -6.66
N LEU A 97 10.14 -1.46 -6.57
CA LEU A 97 9.28 -2.46 -7.19
C LEU A 97 7.87 -2.46 -6.58
N ALA A 98 7.75 -2.32 -5.26
CA ALA A 98 6.45 -2.18 -4.60
C ALA A 98 5.68 -0.96 -5.13
N LEU A 99 6.33 0.19 -5.31
CA LEU A 99 5.69 1.40 -5.89
C LEU A 99 5.13 1.15 -7.30
N GLU A 100 5.84 0.37 -8.12
CA GLU A 100 5.35 -0.03 -9.45
C GLU A 100 4.14 -0.94 -9.35
N MET A 101 4.13 -1.89 -8.40
CA MET A 101 3.01 -2.80 -8.15
C MET A 101 1.76 -2.03 -7.74
N GLU A 102 1.85 -1.13 -6.75
CA GLU A 102 0.74 -0.25 -6.32
C GLU A 102 0.22 0.62 -7.47
N THR A 103 1.13 1.17 -8.29
CA THR A 103 0.74 1.97 -9.45
C THR A 103 -0.07 1.13 -10.46
N GLN A 104 0.30 -0.13 -10.62
CA GLN A 104 -0.40 -1.05 -11.52
C GLN A 104 -1.74 -1.52 -10.93
N GLY A 105 -1.81 -1.74 -9.62
CA GLY A 105 -3.04 -2.03 -8.85
C GLY A 105 -4.03 -0.87 -8.95
N TYR A 106 -3.59 0.34 -8.61
CA TYR A 106 -4.37 1.58 -8.74
C TYR A 106 -5.01 1.73 -10.12
N LYS A 107 -4.19 1.65 -11.19
CA LYS A 107 -4.70 1.79 -12.57
C LYS A 107 -5.72 0.72 -12.91
N TYR A 108 -5.44 -0.52 -12.50
CA TYR A 108 -6.33 -1.63 -12.77
C TYR A 108 -7.69 -1.45 -12.07
N TYR A 109 -7.70 -1.12 -10.78
CA TYR A 109 -8.94 -0.89 -10.04
C TYR A 109 -9.70 0.34 -10.52
N GLN A 110 -9.00 1.41 -10.88
CA GLN A 110 -9.63 2.58 -11.46
C GLN A 110 -10.36 2.24 -12.77
N GLU A 111 -9.73 1.47 -13.65
CA GLU A 111 -10.37 0.99 -14.89
C GLU A 111 -11.50 0.00 -14.62
N ALA A 112 -11.34 -0.90 -13.65
CA ALA A 112 -12.35 -1.88 -13.28
C ALA A 112 -13.61 -1.20 -12.73
N ALA A 113 -13.46 -0.19 -11.86
CA ALA A 113 -14.56 0.62 -11.34
C ALA A 113 -15.35 1.33 -12.45
N GLN A 114 -14.66 1.81 -13.49
CA GLN A 114 -15.33 2.46 -14.63
C GLN A 114 -16.11 1.49 -15.52
N LYS A 115 -15.67 0.23 -15.58
CA LYS A 115 -16.25 -0.83 -16.42
C LYS A 115 -17.27 -1.70 -15.67
N ALA A 116 -17.34 -1.59 -14.35
CA ALA A 116 -18.23 -2.39 -13.51
C ALA A 116 -19.70 -1.98 -13.71
N GLU A 117 -20.55 -2.97 -13.98
CA GLU A 117 -22.00 -2.79 -14.12
C GLU A 117 -22.73 -2.98 -12.77
N ASP A 118 -22.21 -3.86 -11.90
CA ASP A 118 -22.73 -4.05 -10.55
C ASP A 118 -22.29 -2.88 -9.65
N PRO A 119 -23.23 -2.14 -9.02
CA PRO A 119 -22.90 -1.06 -8.10
C PRO A 119 -22.01 -1.48 -6.92
N LYS A 120 -22.11 -2.74 -6.47
CA LYS A 120 -21.30 -3.27 -5.35
C LYS A 120 -19.85 -3.44 -5.77
N GLU A 121 -19.61 -4.02 -6.93
CA GLU A 121 -18.26 -4.20 -7.47
C GLU A 121 -17.63 -2.86 -7.82
N LYS A 122 -18.41 -1.96 -8.43
CA LYS A 122 -17.94 -0.60 -8.68
C LYS A 122 -17.45 0.05 -7.39
N ARG A 123 -18.25 -0.03 -6.32
CA ARG A 123 -17.89 0.53 -5.02
C ARG A 123 -16.68 -0.17 -4.40
N LEU A 124 -16.55 -1.48 -4.56
CA LEU A 124 -15.36 -2.23 -4.14
C LEU A 124 -14.10 -1.71 -4.83
N PHE A 125 -14.11 -1.65 -6.16
CA PHE A 125 -12.96 -1.19 -6.92
C PHE A 125 -12.62 0.28 -6.62
N GLU A 126 -13.61 1.15 -6.42
CA GLU A 126 -13.38 2.53 -5.98
C GLU A 126 -12.71 2.62 -4.61
N VAL A 127 -13.04 1.70 -3.69
CA VAL A 127 -12.39 1.60 -2.38
C VAL A 127 -10.96 1.09 -2.53
N LEU A 128 -10.75 0.00 -3.28
CA LEU A 128 -9.42 -0.55 -3.52
C LEU A 128 -8.50 0.48 -4.19
N THR A 129 -8.99 1.24 -5.19
CA THR A 129 -8.21 2.33 -5.81
C THR A 129 -7.67 3.33 -4.78
N LYS A 130 -8.46 3.67 -3.75
CA LYS A 130 -8.01 4.61 -2.70
C LYS A 130 -7.01 3.98 -1.74
N GLU A 131 -7.12 2.69 -1.48
CA GLU A 131 -6.18 1.96 -0.62
C GLU A 131 -4.82 1.81 -1.32
N GLU A 132 -4.78 1.45 -2.61
CA GLU A 132 -3.53 1.43 -3.39
C GLU A 132 -2.84 2.81 -3.45
N GLU A 133 -3.63 3.88 -3.58
CA GLU A 133 -3.08 5.25 -3.53
C GLU A 133 -2.45 5.54 -2.16
N ARG A 134 -3.08 5.10 -1.07
CA ARG A 134 -2.55 5.24 0.29
C ARG A 134 -1.27 4.41 0.47
N HIS A 135 -1.24 3.18 -0.01
CA HIS A 135 -0.08 2.29 0.03
C HIS A 135 1.10 2.88 -0.75
N TYR A 136 0.85 3.41 -1.95
CA TYR A 136 1.83 4.14 -2.73
C TYR A 136 2.44 5.30 -1.94
N GLN A 137 1.62 6.14 -1.29
CA GLN A 137 2.11 7.27 -0.49
C GLN A 137 3.00 6.80 0.66
N ILE A 138 2.62 5.72 1.34
CA ILE A 138 3.40 5.13 2.43
C ILE A 138 4.75 4.62 1.92
N LEU A 139 4.74 3.88 0.82
CA LEU A 139 5.96 3.35 0.19
C LEU A 139 6.87 4.48 -0.27
N ASN A 140 6.31 5.52 -0.89
CA ASN A 140 7.09 6.64 -1.42
C ASN A 140 7.75 7.43 -0.28
N ASN A 141 6.99 7.72 0.78
CA ASN A 141 7.54 8.38 1.97
C ASN A 141 8.62 7.53 2.64
N THR A 142 8.45 6.21 2.67
CA THR A 142 9.45 5.27 3.22
C THR A 142 10.70 5.22 2.34
N TYR A 143 10.53 5.20 1.02
CA TYR A 143 11.64 5.26 0.05
C TYR A 143 12.46 6.53 0.27
N SER A 144 11.82 7.70 0.28
CA SER A 144 12.50 8.98 0.50
C SER A 144 13.21 9.03 1.85
N PHE A 145 12.61 8.49 2.91
CA PHE A 145 13.25 8.43 4.24
C PHE A 145 14.50 7.54 4.27
N LEU A 146 14.48 6.40 3.57
CA LEU A 146 15.57 5.43 3.56
C LEU A 146 16.67 5.77 2.56
N GLU A 147 16.34 6.41 1.44
CA GLU A 147 17.30 6.93 0.46
C GLU A 147 18.06 8.13 1.05
N ASP A 148 17.35 9.01 1.75
CA ASP A 148 17.88 10.23 2.30
C ASP A 148 18.54 10.04 3.67
N THR A 149 19.59 9.21 3.71
CA THR A 149 20.41 8.92 4.90
C THR A 149 21.15 10.13 5.50
N GLY A 150 20.86 11.37 5.08
CA GLY A 150 21.52 12.58 5.60
C GLY A 150 20.85 13.93 5.42
N ASN A 151 19.75 14.08 4.66
CA ASN A 151 19.25 15.41 4.26
C ASN A 151 17.85 15.77 4.79
N TRP A 152 17.29 15.01 5.74
CA TRP A 152 16.06 15.38 6.46
C TRP A 152 16.18 16.71 7.23
N PHE A 153 17.40 17.20 7.49
CA PHE A 153 17.65 18.52 8.08
C PHE A 153 17.19 19.70 7.21
N MET A 154 16.82 19.50 5.94
CA MET A 154 16.56 20.60 5.00
C MET A 154 15.07 20.90 4.74
N TRP A 155 14.13 20.08 5.24
CA TRP A 155 12.69 20.30 5.00
C TRP A 155 11.99 21.04 6.15
N GLU A 156 12.56 21.08 7.36
CA GLU A 156 12.07 21.97 8.43
C GLU A 156 12.59 23.43 8.30
N GLU A 157 13.74 23.68 7.66
CA GLU A 157 14.31 25.03 7.53
C GLU A 157 13.84 25.86 6.32
N LEU A 158 13.04 25.32 5.39
CA LEU A 158 12.48 26.10 4.26
C LEU A 158 11.06 26.65 4.52
N SER A 159 10.56 26.55 5.76
CA SER A 159 9.32 27.22 6.19
C SER A 159 9.55 28.54 6.94
N ILE A 160 10.80 29.02 7.00
CA ILE A 160 11.14 30.35 7.51
C ILE A 160 12.07 31.03 6.51
N VAL A 161 11.52 31.63 5.45
CA VAL A 161 11.77 33.03 5.04
C VAL A 161 10.68 33.40 4.02
N GLU A 162 9.55 33.89 4.50
CA GLU A 162 8.99 35.11 3.91
C GLU A 162 8.96 36.13 5.04
N GLY A 163 9.98 36.99 5.04
CA GLY A 163 9.91 38.30 5.67
C GLY A 163 9.24 39.28 4.71
#